data_AF-A0A932V105-F1
#
_entry.id   AF-A0A932V105-F1
#
_cell.length_a   1.000
_cell.length_b   1.000
_cell.length_c   1.000
_cell.angle_alpha   90.00
_cell.angle_beta   90.00
_cell.angle_gamma   90.00
#
_symmetry.space_group_name_H-M   'P 1'
#
loop_
_entity.id
_entity.type
_entity.pdbx_description
1 polymer ?
#
loop_
_entity_poly.entity_id
_entity_poly.type
_entity_poly.pdbx_seq_one_letter_code
_entity_poly.pdbx_strand_id
1 'polypeptide(L)'
;MKVRTAIFLIAGVVGFTLLLQGCATTLPLWWYQKTADYSLNPRAHQRLAAAYRREAAQLRKRAAFHQTMAEKVRENLSWSGPQERDVWLAHCEALVKKYQEAAEASNALAEEHEGHVEVLEGLRELRKGQ
;
A
#
# COMPACT_ATOMS: atom_id res chain seq x y z
N MET A 1 -22.44 63.51 -17.29
CA MET A 1 -21.63 62.37 -16.80
C MET A 1 -22.55 61.30 -16.24
N LYS A 2 -22.50 60.07 -16.78
CA LYS A 2 -22.67 58.79 -16.06
C LYS A 2 -22.70 57.66 -17.10
N VAL A 3 -21.50 57.18 -17.40
CA VAL A 3 -21.27 56.03 -18.27
C VAL A 3 -20.94 54.85 -17.35
N ARG A 4 -21.73 53.78 -17.49
CA ARG A 4 -21.40 52.35 -17.32
C ARG A 4 -20.61 51.93 -16.08
N THR A 5 -21.21 51.08 -15.24
CA THR A 5 -20.65 49.77 -14.77
C THR A 5 -21.36 49.35 -13.48
N ALA A 6 -22.47 48.61 -13.58
CA ALA A 6 -23.08 47.98 -12.40
C ALA A 6 -23.96 46.77 -12.76
N ILE A 7 -23.61 46.01 -13.79
CA ILE A 7 -24.35 44.78 -14.17
C ILE A 7 -23.34 43.64 -14.34
N PHE A 8 -22.53 43.34 -13.31
CA PHE A 8 -21.67 42.15 -13.32
C PHE A 8 -21.37 41.57 -11.93
N LEU A 9 -22.19 41.84 -10.91
CA LEU A 9 -21.88 41.37 -9.54
C LEU A 9 -22.90 40.44 -8.88
N ILE A 10 -23.93 39.97 -9.59
CA ILE A 10 -24.94 39.06 -8.98
C ILE A 10 -24.93 37.66 -9.63
N ALA A 11 -24.39 37.49 -10.84
CA ALA A 11 -24.32 36.17 -11.49
C ALA A 11 -23.12 35.31 -11.04
N GLY A 12 -22.09 35.91 -10.43
CA GLY A 12 -20.85 35.20 -10.08
C GLY A 12 -20.90 34.38 -8.78
N VAL A 13 -21.76 34.72 -7.83
CA VAL A 13 -21.76 34.09 -6.50
C VAL A 13 -22.66 32.84 -6.45
N VAL A 14 -23.76 32.82 -7.21
CA VAL A 14 -24.68 31.66 -7.23
C VAL A 14 -24.12 30.50 -8.08
N GLY A 15 -23.30 30.81 -9.10
CA GLY A 15 -22.68 29.79 -9.95
C GLY A 15 -21.53 29.02 -9.29
N PHE A 16 -20.86 29.60 -8.28
CA PHE A 16 -19.69 28.98 -7.65
C PHE A 16 -20.04 28.11 -6.44
N THR A 17 -21.19 28.32 -5.79
CA THR A 17 -21.62 27.47 -4.67
C THR A 17 -22.22 26.13 -5.08
N LEU A 18 -22.61 25.95 -6.36
CA LEU A 18 -23.19 24.71 -6.86
C LEU A 18 -22.16 23.66 -7.31
N LEU A 19 -20.87 24.02 -7.40
CA LEU A 19 -19.81 23.10 -7.84
C LEU A 19 -19.09 22.38 -6.68
N LEU A 20 -19.39 22.72 -5.42
CA LEU A 20 -18.73 22.12 -4.25
C LEU A 20 -19.45 20.88 -3.67
N GLN A 21 -20.57 20.44 -4.25
CA GLN A 21 -21.27 19.21 -3.81
C GLN A 21 -20.82 17.94 -4.56
N GLY A 22 -19.84 18.05 -5.48
CA GLY A 22 -19.46 16.97 -6.39
C GLY A 22 -18.56 15.86 -5.84
N CYS A 23 -18.10 15.90 -4.58
CA CYS A 23 -17.21 14.86 -4.03
C CYS A 23 -17.77 14.06 -2.85
N ALA A 24 -19.04 14.26 -2.49
CA ALA A 24 -19.74 13.30 -1.63
C ALA A 24 -20.31 12.19 -2.51
N THR A 25 -19.45 11.34 -3.09
CA THR A 25 -19.90 10.06 -3.63
C THR A 25 -20.53 9.28 -2.49
N THR A 26 -21.86 9.26 -2.44
CA THR A 26 -22.62 8.34 -1.60
C THR A 26 -22.33 6.95 -2.12
N LEU A 27 -21.21 6.38 -1.67
CA LEU A 27 -20.91 4.99 -1.95
C LEU A 27 -22.11 4.18 -1.42
N PRO A 28 -22.73 3.35 -2.27
CA PRO A 28 -24.05 2.80 -2.00
C PRO A 28 -24.00 1.75 -0.89
N LEU A 29 -24.69 1.98 0.24
CA LEU A 29 -24.65 1.25 1.54
C LEU A 29 -24.19 -0.22 1.55
N TRP A 30 -24.49 -1.02 0.52
CA TRP A 30 -23.96 -2.38 0.34
C TRP A 30 -22.41 -2.45 0.28
N TRP A 31 -21.72 -1.41 -0.18
CA TRP A 31 -20.24 -1.35 -0.17
C TRP A 31 -19.69 -1.33 1.26
N TYR A 32 -20.39 -0.62 2.16
CA TYR A 32 -20.04 -0.49 3.57
C TYR A 32 -20.32 -1.80 4.32
N GLN A 33 -21.43 -2.46 4.00
CA GLN A 33 -21.77 -3.77 4.55
C GLN A 33 -20.74 -4.85 4.17
N LYS A 34 -20.32 -4.88 2.90
CA LYS A 34 -19.31 -5.84 2.41
C LYS A 34 -17.92 -5.62 3.03
N THR A 35 -17.56 -4.36 3.31
CA THR A 35 -16.29 -4.02 3.97
C THR A 35 -16.36 -4.29 5.47
N ALA A 36 -17.50 -4.03 6.12
CA ALA A 36 -17.75 -4.40 7.51
C ALA A 36 -17.59 -5.91 7.72
N ASP A 37 -18.18 -6.74 6.85
CA ASP A 37 -18.04 -8.20 6.92
C ASP A 37 -16.60 -8.69 6.76
N TYR A 38 -15.77 -7.99 5.98
CA TYR A 38 -14.35 -8.33 5.85
C TYR A 38 -13.54 -7.88 7.08
N SER A 39 -13.85 -6.69 7.60
CA SER A 39 -13.16 -6.08 8.75
C SER A 39 -13.46 -6.76 10.09
N LEU A 40 -14.59 -7.47 10.20
CA LEU A 40 -15.02 -8.14 11.43
C LEU A 40 -14.88 -9.67 11.36
N ASN A 41 -14.29 -10.20 10.29
CA ASN A 41 -14.17 -11.65 10.09
C ASN A 41 -12.73 -12.13 10.39
N PRO A 42 -12.51 -12.88 11.49
CA PRO A 42 -11.19 -13.42 11.83
C PRO A 42 -10.58 -14.25 10.71
N ARG A 43 -11.38 -15.05 9.98
CA ARG A 43 -10.87 -15.88 8.88
C ARG A 43 -10.39 -15.03 7.70
N ALA A 44 -11.00 -13.87 7.48
CA ALA A 44 -10.55 -12.95 6.45
C ALA A 44 -9.17 -12.37 6.79
N HIS A 45 -8.96 -11.95 8.04
CA HIS A 45 -7.67 -11.49 8.54
C HIS A 45 -6.60 -12.59 8.53
N GLN A 46 -6.91 -13.82 8.96
CA GLN A 46 -5.98 -14.96 8.85
C GLN A 46 -5.51 -15.20 7.41
N ARG A 47 -6.43 -15.11 6.43
CA ARG A 47 -6.09 -15.27 5.02
C ARG A 47 -5.19 -14.14 4.51
N LEU A 48 -5.43 -12.90 4.93
CA LEU A 48 -4.59 -11.75 4.58
C LEU A 48 -3.20 -11.88 5.18
N ALA A 49 -3.10 -12.22 6.47
CA ALA A 49 -1.82 -12.48 7.13
C ALA A 49 -1.01 -13.54 6.38
N ALA A 50 -1.63 -14.69 6.06
CA ALA A 50 -0.97 -15.74 5.30
C ALA A 50 -0.55 -15.28 3.89
N ALA A 51 -1.32 -14.40 3.24
CA ALA A 51 -0.96 -13.83 1.95
C ALA A 51 0.29 -12.93 2.04
N TYR A 52 0.32 -12.04 3.03
CA TYR A 52 1.47 -11.17 3.26
C TYR A 52 2.73 -11.93 3.69
N ARG A 53 2.62 -13.00 4.49
CA ARG A 53 3.76 -13.90 4.78
C ARG A 53 4.32 -14.54 3.51
N ARG A 54 3.46 -14.98 2.59
CA ARG A 54 3.88 -15.51 1.29
C ARG A 54 4.55 -14.45 0.44
N GLU A 55 4.01 -13.23 0.42
CA GLU A 55 4.61 -12.10 -0.29
C GLU A 55 6.00 -11.75 0.25
N ALA A 56 6.16 -11.64 1.57
CA ALA A 56 7.45 -11.43 2.21
C ALA A 56 8.48 -12.51 1.81
N ALA A 57 8.06 -13.78 1.75
CA ALA A 57 8.92 -14.87 1.30
C ALA A 57 9.34 -14.72 -0.18
N GLN A 58 8.44 -14.27 -1.05
CA GLN A 58 8.76 -14.03 -2.46
C GLN A 58 9.69 -12.82 -2.64
N LEU A 59 9.51 -11.76 -1.86
CA LEU A 59 10.37 -10.58 -1.87
C LEU A 59 11.79 -10.95 -1.41
N ARG A 60 11.92 -11.77 -0.35
CA ARG A 60 13.23 -12.32 0.07
C ARG A 60 13.92 -13.15 -1.02
N LYS A 61 13.16 -13.96 -1.79
CA LYS A 61 13.72 -14.69 -2.94
C LYS A 61 14.25 -13.74 -4.02
N ARG A 62 13.55 -12.65 -4.29
CA ARG A 62 14.01 -11.61 -5.23
C ARG A 62 15.27 -10.90 -4.73
N ALA A 63 15.32 -10.59 -3.43
CA ALA A 63 16.54 -10.04 -2.82
C ALA A 63 17.72 -11.01 -2.98
N ALA A 64 17.54 -12.29 -2.65
CA ALA A 64 18.58 -13.32 -2.81
C ALA A 64 19.05 -13.46 -4.27
N PHE A 65 18.13 -13.40 -5.23
CA PHE A 65 18.48 -13.41 -6.65
C PHE A 65 19.41 -12.24 -7.03
N HIS A 66 19.09 -11.01 -6.61
CA HIS A 66 19.96 -9.85 -6.88
C HIS A 66 21.28 -9.90 -6.10
N GLN A 67 21.30 -10.52 -4.92
CA GLN A 67 22.54 -10.76 -4.20
C GLN A 67 23.48 -11.69 -4.96
N THR A 68 22.98 -12.81 -5.49
CA THR A 68 23.75 -13.70 -6.37
C THR A 68 24.19 -13.01 -7.66
N MET A 69 23.39 -12.09 -8.21
CA MET A 69 23.84 -11.28 -9.35
C MET A 69 25.00 -10.36 -8.98
N ALA A 70 24.93 -9.67 -7.84
CA ALA A 70 26.02 -8.82 -7.39
C ALA A 70 27.32 -9.62 -7.21
N GLU A 71 27.25 -10.82 -6.62
CA GLU A 71 28.39 -11.74 -6.50
C GLU A 71 29.01 -12.07 -7.86
N LYS A 72 28.18 -12.45 -8.85
CA LYS A 72 28.64 -12.72 -10.22
C LYS A 72 29.31 -11.51 -10.86
N VAL A 73 28.80 -10.30 -10.64
CA VAL A 73 29.40 -9.06 -11.15
C VAL A 73 30.76 -8.80 -10.49
N ARG A 74 30.93 -9.11 -9.20
CA ARG A 74 32.23 -8.98 -8.51
C ARG A 74 33.27 -9.96 -9.05
N GLU A 75 32.85 -11.21 -9.27
CA GLU A 75 33.74 -12.30 -9.72
C GLU A 75 34.11 -12.18 -11.21
N ASN A 76 33.20 -11.66 -12.04
CA ASN A 76 33.40 -11.67 -13.48
C ASN A 76 34.23 -10.47 -13.96
N LEU A 77 35.56 -10.64 -13.93
CA LEU A 77 36.54 -9.64 -14.40
C LEU A 77 36.38 -9.28 -15.89
N SER A 78 35.67 -10.10 -16.67
CA SER A 78 35.44 -9.88 -18.12
C SER A 78 34.23 -8.99 -18.44
N TRP A 79 33.39 -8.69 -17.44
CA TRP A 79 32.18 -7.90 -17.61
C TRP A 79 32.53 -6.41 -17.58
N SER A 80 32.81 -5.90 -18.78
CA SER A 80 33.06 -4.49 -19.11
C SER A 80 34.04 -3.74 -18.21
N GLY A 81 34.32 -2.47 -18.53
CA GLY A 81 35.31 -1.67 -17.79
C GLY A 81 34.94 -1.52 -16.30
N PRO A 82 35.90 -1.18 -15.42
CA PRO A 82 35.66 -1.02 -13.98
C PRO A 82 34.43 -0.17 -13.63
N GLN A 83 34.19 0.89 -14.40
CA GLN A 83 33.07 1.81 -14.19
C GLN A 83 31.69 1.17 -14.41
N GLU A 84 31.54 0.31 -15.40
CA GLU A 84 30.26 -0.36 -15.66
C GLU A 84 29.96 -1.40 -14.57
N ARG A 85 31.00 -2.10 -14.11
CA ARG A 85 30.88 -3.03 -12.99
C ARG A 85 30.33 -2.33 -11.74
N ASP A 86 30.88 -1.18 -11.39
CA ASP A 86 30.44 -0.42 -10.21
C ASP A 86 28.97 0.01 -10.32
N VAL A 87 28.52 0.41 -11.50
CA VAL A 87 27.10 0.75 -11.75
C VAL A 87 26.20 -0.47 -11.54
N TRP A 88 26.58 -1.63 -12.06
CA TRP A 88 25.79 -2.86 -11.90
C TRP A 88 25.78 -3.37 -10.47
N LEU A 89 26.89 -3.25 -9.75
CA LEU A 89 26.95 -3.57 -8.32
C LEU A 89 26.02 -2.67 -7.53
N ALA A 90 26.11 -1.35 -7.70
CA ALA A 90 25.23 -0.40 -7.04
C ALA A 90 23.75 -0.65 -7.37
N HIS A 91 23.44 -0.98 -8.62
CA HIS A 91 22.09 -1.37 -9.03
C HIS A 91 21.58 -2.61 -8.28
N CYS A 92 22.36 -3.69 -8.24
CA CYS A 92 21.96 -4.92 -7.57
C CYS A 92 21.82 -4.72 -6.06
N GLU A 93 22.75 -4.03 -5.42
CA GLU A 93 22.72 -3.73 -3.99
C GLU A 93 21.51 -2.87 -3.61
N ALA A 94 21.16 -1.89 -4.43
CA ALA A 94 19.95 -1.09 -4.24
C ALA A 94 18.68 -1.94 -4.34
N LEU A 95 18.62 -2.91 -5.25
CA LEU A 95 17.48 -3.83 -5.38
C LEU A 95 17.39 -4.79 -4.20
N VAL A 96 18.50 -5.34 -3.73
CA VAL A 96 18.55 -6.19 -2.52
C VAL A 96 17.92 -5.44 -1.35
N LYS A 97 18.36 -4.22 -1.08
CA LYS A 97 17.85 -3.38 0.00
C LYS A 97 16.33 -3.15 -0.12
N LYS A 98 15.86 -2.72 -1.29
CA LYS A 98 14.43 -2.44 -1.52
C LYS A 98 13.56 -3.68 -1.32
N TYR A 99 14.00 -4.84 -1.79
CA TYR A 99 13.25 -6.07 -1.60
C TYR A 99 13.25 -6.56 -0.15
N GLN A 100 14.34 -6.32 0.60
CA GLN A 100 14.38 -6.61 2.04
C GLN A 100 13.41 -5.71 2.82
N GLU A 101 13.46 -4.39 2.59
CA GLU A 101 12.54 -3.42 3.21
C GLU A 101 11.07 -3.75 2.88
N ALA A 102 10.77 -4.09 1.63
CA ALA A 102 9.43 -4.52 1.24
C ALA A 102 9.01 -5.82 1.93
N ALA A 103 9.93 -6.79 2.10
CA ALA A 103 9.62 -8.04 2.79
C ALA A 103 9.33 -7.81 4.28
N GLU A 104 10.03 -6.87 4.92
CA GLU A 104 9.77 -6.44 6.30
C GLU A 104 8.40 -5.78 6.41
N ALA A 105 8.07 -4.85 5.52
CA ALA A 105 6.75 -4.22 5.47
C ALA A 105 5.62 -5.24 5.28
N SER A 106 5.79 -6.23 4.39
CA SER A 106 4.82 -7.32 4.25
C SER A 106 4.69 -8.15 5.53
N ASN A 107 5.78 -8.43 6.27
CA ASN A 107 5.65 -9.13 7.56
C ASN A 107 4.90 -8.29 8.60
N ALA A 108 5.17 -6.99 8.67
CA ALA A 108 4.47 -6.10 9.57
C ALA A 108 2.95 -6.08 9.29
N LEU A 109 2.55 -6.06 8.01
CA LEU A 109 1.15 -6.17 7.61
C LEU A 109 0.54 -7.53 7.97
N ALA A 110 1.33 -8.61 7.91
CA ALA A 110 0.87 -9.91 8.35
C ALA A 110 0.61 -9.94 9.86
N GLU A 111 1.52 -9.35 10.65
CA GLU A 111 1.43 -9.26 12.11
C GLU A 111 0.25 -8.39 12.56
N GLU A 112 0.00 -7.28 11.87
CA GLU A 112 -1.19 -6.44 12.10
C GLU A 112 -2.48 -7.24 11.92
N HIS A 113 -2.57 -8.02 10.85
CA HIS A 113 -3.73 -8.88 10.61
C HIS A 113 -3.83 -10.06 11.58
N GLU A 114 -2.72 -10.65 12.02
CA GLU A 114 -2.71 -11.64 13.09
C GLU A 114 -3.25 -11.04 14.41
N GLY A 115 -2.87 -9.80 14.74
CA GLY A 115 -3.40 -9.08 15.90
C GLY A 115 -4.91 -8.83 15.84
N HIS A 116 -5.47 -8.51 14.66
CA HIS A 116 -6.93 -8.37 14.52
C HIS A 116 -7.69 -9.67 14.77
N VAL A 117 -7.09 -10.83 14.47
CA VAL A 117 -7.70 -12.14 14.75
C VAL A 117 -7.88 -12.33 16.25
N GLU A 118 -6.82 -12.08 17.02
CA GLU A 118 -6.83 -12.20 18.48
C GLU A 118 -7.91 -11.31 19.11
N VAL A 119 -7.98 -10.04 18.69
CA VAL A 119 -8.98 -9.09 19.17
C VAL A 119 -10.41 -9.57 18.85
N LEU A 120 -10.66 -9.97 17.60
CA LEU A 120 -12.00 -10.39 17.18
C LEU A 120 -12.45 -11.70 17.84
N GLU A 121 -11.54 -12.65 18.05
CA GLU A 121 -11.83 -13.89 18.78
C GLU A 121 -12.13 -13.61 20.26
N GLY A 122 -11.35 -12.74 20.92
CA GLY A 122 -11.62 -12.30 22.29
C GLY A 122 -13.00 -11.64 22.44
N LEU A 123 -13.36 -10.73 21.54
CA LEU A 123 -14.68 -10.08 21.51
C LEU A 123 -15.81 -11.10 21.31
N ARG A 124 -15.58 -12.16 20.54
CA ARG A 124 -16.57 -13.21 20.30
C ARG A 124 -16.84 -14.03 21.56
N GLU A 125 -15.81 -14.37 22.32
CA GLU A 125 -15.97 -15.13 23.57
C GLU A 125 -16.68 -14.30 24.65
N LEU A 126 -16.35 -13.00 24.78
CA LEU A 126 -17.07 -12.09 25.68
C LEU A 126 -18.57 -12.03 25.38
N ARG A 127 -18.97 -12.06 24.10
CA ARG A 127 -20.38 -12.04 23.70
C ARG A 127 -21.12 -13.34 24.03
N LYS A 128 -20.44 -14.49 24.04
CA LYS A 128 -21.07 -15.79 24.36
C LYS A 128 -21.35 -15.96 25.86
N GLY A 129 -20.67 -15.18 26.72
CA GLY A 129 -20.87 -15.19 28.17
C GLY A 129 -21.95 -14.23 28.68
N GLN A 130 -22.63 -13.52 27.79
CA GLN A 130 -23.80 -12.66 28.07
C GLN A 130 -25.09 -13.38 27.66
#